data_AF-A0A3A4S1Q5-F1
#
_entry.id   AF-A0A3A4S1Q5-F1
#
_cell.length_a   1.000
_cell.length_b   1.000
_cell.length_c   1.000
_cell.angle_alpha   90.00
_cell.angle_beta   90.00
_cell.angle_gamma   90.00
#
_symmetry.space_group_name_H-M   'P 1'
#
loop_
_entity.id
_entity.type
_entity.pdbx_description
1 polymer ?
#
loop_
_entity_poly.entity_id
_entity_poly.type
_entity_poly.pdbx_seq_one_letter_code
_entity_poly.pdbx_strand_id
1 'polypeptide(L)' 'MPALSLLLQEPKKQQENKMPTLEFHEKLPTIHQLKSLLVREAMKRSSGNLDHAAGMLGISRQTMMKYVMDEFHR' A
#
# COMPACT_ATOMS: atom_id res chain seq x y z
N MET A 1 0.94 61.20 4.12
CA MET A 1 1.29 60.02 4.96
C MET A 1 0.67 58.78 4.32
N PRO A 2 1.41 58.01 3.50
CA PRO A 2 0.89 56.92 2.66
C PRO A 2 0.82 55.55 3.37
N ALA A 3 0.76 55.53 4.71
CA ALA A 3 0.83 54.29 5.48
C ALA A 3 -0.53 53.55 5.59
N LEU A 4 -1.65 54.20 5.27
CA LEU A 4 -2.98 53.60 5.46
C LEU A 4 -3.39 52.60 4.37
N SER A 5 -2.73 52.57 3.21
CA SER A 5 -3.05 51.63 2.13
C SER A 5 -2.50 50.21 2.34
N LEU A 6 -1.64 50.00 3.35
CA LEU A 6 -1.00 48.68 3.59
C LEU A 6 -1.88 47.71 4.42
N LEU A 7 -2.92 48.22 5.09
CA LEU A 7 -3.78 47.46 6.01
C LEU A 7 -5.07 46.91 5.38
N LEU A 8 -5.36 47.24 4.13
CA LEU A 8 -6.48 46.67 3.35
C LEU A 8 -6.05 45.57 2.39
N GLN A 9 -4.84 45.02 2.54
CA GLN A 9 -4.51 43.81 1.81
C GLN A 9 -5.33 42.65 2.37
N GLU A 10 -6.41 42.30 1.66
CA GLU A 10 -7.16 41.08 1.90
C GLU A 10 -6.16 39.91 1.92
N PRO A 11 -6.22 39.01 2.93
CA PRO A 11 -5.32 37.88 2.99
C PRO A 11 -5.45 37.12 1.68
N LYS A 12 -4.35 37.07 0.90
CA LYS A 12 -4.28 36.37 -0.38
C LYS A 12 -4.83 34.97 -0.15
N LYS A 13 -6.02 34.71 -0.72
CA LYS A 13 -6.71 33.42 -0.64
C LYS A 13 -5.71 32.38 -1.13
N GLN A 14 -5.12 31.64 -0.20
CA GLN A 14 -4.18 30.57 -0.51
C GLN A 14 -4.96 29.63 -1.42
N GLN A 15 -4.53 29.56 -2.68
CA GLN A 15 -5.09 28.61 -3.63
C GLN A 15 -4.92 27.24 -3.00
N GLU A 16 -6.04 26.71 -2.51
CA GLU A 16 -6.12 25.38 -1.94
C GLU A 16 -5.69 24.42 -3.05
N ASN A 17 -4.45 23.95 -2.93
CA ASN A 17 -3.84 23.04 -3.87
C ASN A 17 -4.53 21.69 -3.66
N LYS A 18 -5.75 21.56 -4.19
CA LYS A 18 -6.57 20.35 -4.10
C LYS A 18 -5.88 19.29 -4.94
N MET A 19 -4.93 18.59 -4.32
CA MET A 19 -4.49 17.31 -4.84
C MET A 19 -5.74 16.43 -4.93
N PRO A 20 -5.95 15.75 -6.08
CA PRO A 20 -7.09 14.86 -6.20
C PRO A 20 -7.06 13.84 -5.04
N THR A 21 -8.15 13.77 -4.28
CA THR A 21 -8.30 12.78 -3.22
C THR A 21 -8.29 11.40 -3.85
N LEU A 22 -7.28 10.59 -3.51
CA LEU A 22 -7.22 9.19 -3.92
C LEU A 22 -8.23 8.40 -3.09
N GLU A 23 -9.37 8.08 -3.68
CA GLU A 23 -10.41 7.27 -3.05
C GLU A 23 -10.31 5.81 -3.52
N PHE A 24 -10.34 4.89 -2.56
CA PHE A 24 -10.42 3.45 -2.82
C PHE A 24 -11.85 2.99 -2.61
N HIS A 25 -12.48 2.46 -3.66
CA HIS A 25 -13.87 1.99 -3.63
C HIS A 25 -14.06 0.75 -2.73
N GLU A 26 -12.98 0.01 -2.48
CA GLU A 26 -12.98 -1.20 -1.68
C GLU A 26 -12.08 -1.04 -0.44
N LYS A 27 -12.42 -1.78 0.62
CA LYS A 27 -11.62 -1.81 1.84
C LYS A 27 -10.25 -2.42 1.52
N LEU A 28 -9.19 -1.64 1.72
CA LEU A 28 -7.83 -2.14 1.56
C LEU A 28 -7.57 -3.32 2.51
N PRO A 29 -6.85 -4.35 2.05
CA PRO A 29 -6.52 -5.48 2.89
C PRO A 29 -5.61 -5.04 4.03
N THR A 30 -5.76 -5.69 5.18
CA THR A 30 -4.73 -5.63 6.22
C THR A 30 -3.43 -6.24 5.71
N ILE A 31 -2.30 -5.92 6.34
CA ILE A 31 -1.01 -6.55 6.00
C ILE A 31 -1.08 -8.08 6.05
N HIS A 32 -1.83 -8.64 6.99
CA HIS A 32 -2.03 -10.08 7.07
C HIS A 32 -2.81 -10.63 5.86
N GLN A 33 -3.88 -9.95 5.44
CA GLN A 33 -4.66 -10.37 4.28
C GLN A 33 -3.85 -10.20 2.99
N LEU A 34 -3.13 -9.09 2.86
CA LEU A 34 -2.24 -8.83 1.72
C LEU A 34 -1.17 -9.92 1.63
N LYS A 35 -0.54 -10.30 2.74
CA LYS A 35 0.41 -11.41 2.81
C LYS A 35 -0.19 -12.70 2.24
N SER A 36 -1.40 -13.10 2.68
CA SER A 36 -2.05 -14.32 2.18
C SER A 36 -2.37 -14.22 0.68
N LEU A 37 -2.87 -13.08 0.20
CA LEU A 37 -3.13 -12.86 -1.23
C LEU A 37 -1.84 -13.01 -2.06
N LEU A 38 -0.74 -12.42 -1.59
CA LEU A 38 0.56 -12.52 -2.25
C LEU A 38 1.12 -13.95 -2.25
N VAL A 39 1.01 -14.67 -1.13
CA VAL A 39 1.46 -16.06 -1.01
C VAL A 39 0.69 -16.96 -1.97
N ARG A 40 -0.65 -16.84 -2.03
CA ARG A 40 -1.48 -17.60 -2.99
C ARG A 40 -1.07 -17.33 -4.43
N GLU A 41 -0.90 -16.07 -4.79
CA GLU A 41 -0.56 -15.69 -6.16
C GLU A 41 0.85 -16.19 -6.54
N ALA A 42 1.82 -16.09 -5.64
CA ALA A 42 3.17 -16.61 -5.85
C ALA A 42 3.16 -18.14 -6.04
N MET A 43 2.42 -18.88 -5.19
CA MET A 43 2.27 -20.34 -5.30
C MET A 43 1.57 -20.76 -6.59
N LYS A 44 0.55 -20.01 -7.01
CA LYS A 44 -0.15 -20.23 -8.27
C LYS A 44 0.78 -20.04 -9.46
N ARG A 45 1.56 -18.96 -9.48
CA ARG A 45 2.51 -18.65 -10.57
C ARG A 45 3.71 -19.60 -10.60
N SER A 46 4.10 -20.14 -9.45
CA SER A 46 5.20 -21.10 -9.35
C SER A 46 4.78 -22.56 -9.57
N SER A 47 3.50 -22.83 -9.86
CA SER A 47 2.95 -24.20 -9.95
C SER A 47 3.24 -25.03 -8.69
N GLY A 48 3.19 -24.41 -7.52
CA GLY A 48 3.48 -25.06 -6.23
C GLY A 48 4.96 -25.17 -5.87
N ASN A 49 5.88 -24.69 -6.72
CA ASN A 49 7.30 -24.67 -6.38
C ASN A 49 7.60 -23.58 -5.34
N LEU A 50 8.00 -24.01 -4.13
CA LEU A 50 8.28 -23.12 -3.00
C LEU A 50 9.50 -22.22 -3.22
N ASP A 51 10.56 -22.74 -3.84
CA ASP A 51 11.79 -21.99 -4.08
C ASP A 51 11.54 -20.86 -5.08
N HIS A 52 10.80 -21.16 -6.13
CA HIS A 52 10.45 -20.18 -7.16
C HIS A 52 9.47 -19.12 -6.61
N ALA A 53 8.47 -19.53 -5.82
CA ALA A 53 7.55 -18.59 -5.17
C ALA A 53 8.25 -17.69 -4.13
N ALA A 54 9.17 -18.25 -3.35
CA ALA A 54 10.00 -17.48 -2.41
C ALA A 54 10.83 -16.42 -3.15
N GLY A 55 11.41 -16.79 -4.30
CA GLY A 55 12.10 -15.88 -5.19
C GLY A 55 11.22 -14.73 -5.70
N MET A 56 9.96 -15.00 -6.08
CA MET A 56 9.02 -13.95 -6.53
C MET A 56 8.71 -12.92 -5.43
N LEU A 57 8.61 -13.36 -4.18
CA LEU A 57 8.32 -12.49 -3.04
C LEU A 57 9.57 -11.88 -2.40
N GLY A 58 10.77 -12.27 -2.86
CA GLY A 58 12.04 -11.78 -2.29
C GLY A 58 12.29 -12.26 -0.86
N ILE A 59 11.81 -13.45 -0.50
CA ILE A 59 11.97 -14.04 0.84
C ILE A 59 12.72 -15.37 0.79
N SER A 60 13.14 -15.87 1.95
CA SER A 60 13.74 -17.20 2.04
C SER A 60 12.70 -18.31 1.82
N ARG A 61 13.15 -19.47 1.34
CA ARG A 61 12.34 -20.69 1.24
C ARG A 61 11.71 -21.11 2.58
N GLN A 62 12.44 -20.97 3.69
CA GLN A 62 11.95 -21.30 5.03
C GLN A 62 10.80 -20.38 5.46
N THR A 63 10.94 -19.08 5.18
CA THR A 63 9.86 -18.10 5.39
C THR A 63 8.63 -18.44 4.56
N MET A 64 8.83 -18.80 3.28
CA MET A 64 7.75 -19.22 2.40
C MET A 64 7.02 -20.46 2.93
N MET A 65 7.76 -21.49 3.37
CA MET A 65 7.16 -22.67 4.00
C MET A 65 6.31 -22.31 5.22
N LYS A 66 6.81 -21.42 6.10
CA LYS A 66 6.04 -20.95 7.25
C LYS A 66 4.75 -20.26 6.84
N TYR A 67 4.78 -19.42 5.80
CA TYR A 67 3.58 -18.72 5.31
C TYR A 67 2.56 -19.66 4.70
N VAL A 68 3.02 -20.66 3.95
CA VAL A 68 2.13 -21.69 3.39
C VAL A 68 1.49 -22.51 4.52
N MET A 69 2.26 -22.89 5.54
CA MET A 69 1.69 -23.58 6.72
C MET A 69 0.68 -22.71 7.47
N ASP A 70 1.00 -21.44 7.73
CA ASP A 70 0.10 -20.46 8.38
C ASP A 70 -1.22 -20.28 7.60
N GLU A 71 -1.18 -20.41 6.27
CA GLU A 71 -2.36 -20.34 5.42
C GLU A 71 -3.25 -21.60 5.49
N PHE A 72 -2.68 -22.79 5.66
CA PHE A 72 -3.44 -24.05 5.76
C PHE A 72 -4.04 -24.32 7.15
N HIS A 73 -3.52 -23.67 8.20
CA HIS A 73 -4.02 -23.84 9.58
C HIS A 73 -5.11 -22.81 9.95
N ARG A 74 -5.59 -22.04 8.98
CA ARG A 74 -6.52 -20.93 9.17
C ARG A 74 -7.84 -21.18 8.44
#